data_AF-A0A967H8V8-F1
#
_entry.id   AF-A0A967H8V8-F1
#
_cell.length_a   1.000
_cell.length_b   1.000
_cell.length_c   1.000
_cell.angle_alpha   90.00
_cell.angle_beta   90.00
_cell.angle_gamma   90.00
#
_symmetry.space_group_name_H-M   'P 1'
#
loop_
_entity.id
_entity.type
_entity.pdbx_description
1 polymer ?
#
loop_
_entity_poly.entity_id
_entity_poly.type
_entity_poly.pdbx_seq_one_letter_code
_entity_poly.pdbx_strand_id
1 'polypeptide(L)'
;PQGSGFAARGDGFPDTWFRLDGGEIAAAFPYRLAPVYVRRLAGDTAGPAPAGLAPPELGDGPHLSYAVQWFSFATIALVGWIVLVARSRRGSEG
;
A
#
# COMPACT_ATOMS: atom_id res chain seq x y z
N PRO A 1 22.08 7.11 6.89
CA PRO A 1 21.55 7.52 8.21
C PRO A 1 20.02 7.42 8.23
N GLN A 2 19.48 6.32 8.76
CA GLN A 2 18.04 6.09 8.87
C GLN A 2 17.59 6.56 10.25
N GLY A 3 16.77 7.62 10.30
CA GLY A 3 16.20 8.10 11.55
C GLY A 3 15.22 7.08 12.12
N SER A 4 15.45 6.66 13.36
CA SER A 4 14.55 5.81 14.12
C SER A 4 13.19 6.51 14.26
N GLY A 5 12.16 5.95 13.63
CA GLY A 5 10.80 6.48 13.60
C GLY A 5 10.13 6.44 14.96
N PHE A 6 10.45 7.38 15.83
CA PHE A 6 9.69 7.68 17.04
C PHE A 6 8.93 8.97 16.78
N ALA A 7 7.60 8.88 16.61
CA ALA A 7 6.77 10.07 16.73
C ALA A 7 6.57 10.32 18.24
N ALA A 8 7.60 10.86 18.89
CA ALA A 8 7.47 11.34 20.26
C ALA A 8 6.60 12.61 20.22
N ARG A 9 5.28 12.44 20.30
CA ARG A 9 4.38 13.54 20.62
C ARG A 9 4.16 13.54 22.13
N GLY A 10 5.13 14.08 22.86
CA GLY A 10 5.02 14.35 24.29
C GLY A 10 6.17 13.78 25.13
N ASP A 11 6.31 14.39 26.30
CA ASP A 11 7.16 14.09 27.46
C ASP A 11 6.81 12.77 28.18
N GLY A 12 6.06 11.88 27.53
CA GLY A 12 5.54 10.64 28.08
C GLY A 12 6.05 9.38 27.37
N PHE A 13 5.67 8.22 27.92
CA PHE A 13 5.94 6.92 27.32
C PHE A 13 5.44 6.86 25.86
N PRO A 14 6.15 6.17 24.95
CA PRO A 14 5.73 6.05 23.56
C PRO A 14 4.37 5.32 23.47
N ASP A 15 3.36 6.01 22.96
CA ASP A 15 2.02 5.46 22.75
C ASP A 15 1.86 4.78 21.37
N THR A 16 2.80 5.03 20.45
CA THR A 16 2.73 4.59 19.05
C THR A 16 4.07 4.02 18.59
N TRP A 17 4.04 2.82 17.98
CA TRP A 17 5.22 2.11 17.48
C TRP A 17 5.06 1.75 16.01
N PHE A 18 6.04 2.12 15.18
CA PHE A 18 6.05 1.78 13.74
C PHE A 18 6.58 0.37 13.46
N ARG A 19 7.31 -0.21 14.42
CA ARG A 19 7.85 -1.56 14.38
C ARG A 19 7.46 -2.31 15.65
N LEU A 20 6.91 -3.50 15.49
CA LEU A 20 6.61 -4.42 16.59
C LEU A 20 7.88 -5.22 16.92
N ASP A 21 8.82 -4.60 17.65
CA ASP A 21 9.97 -5.30 18.23
C ASP A 21 9.70 -5.57 19.71
N GLY A 22 9.42 -6.82 20.06
CA GLY A 22 9.05 -7.19 21.43
C GLY A 22 10.16 -6.95 22.45
N GLY A 23 11.43 -7.01 22.04
CA GLY A 23 12.57 -6.78 22.93
C GLY A 23 12.74 -5.30 23.27
N GLU A 24 12.68 -4.44 22.25
CA GLU A 24 12.73 -2.99 22.44
C GLU A 24 11.53 -2.47 23.23
N ILE A 25 10.33 -2.98 22.92
CA ILE A 25 9.10 -2.61 23.62
C ILE A 25 9.16 -3.06 25.09
N ALA A 26 9.56 -4.31 25.36
CA ALA A 26 9.64 -4.79 26.74
C ALA A 26 10.65 -4.01 27.59
N ALA A 27 11.77 -3.56 27.01
CA ALA A 27 12.77 -2.75 27.70
C ALA A 27 12.25 -1.36 28.09
N ALA A 28 11.21 -0.86 27.41
CA ALA A 28 10.60 0.43 27.72
C ALA A 28 9.66 0.39 28.94
N PHE A 29 9.28 -0.78 29.47
CA PHE A 29 8.37 -0.90 30.62
C PHE A 29 9.10 -1.38 31.87
N PRO A 30 8.72 -0.87 33.07
CA PRO A 30 9.33 -1.26 34.34
C PRO A 30 8.84 -2.64 34.86
N TYR A 31 8.00 -3.34 34.09
CA TYR A 31 7.43 -4.63 34.45
C TYR A 31 7.47 -5.60 33.27
N ARG A 32 7.42 -6.90 33.57
CA ARG A 32 7.45 -7.97 32.55
C ARG A 32 6.18 -7.92 31.70
N LEU A 33 6.35 -7.82 30.39
CA LEU A 33 5.27 -7.98 29.42
C LEU A 33 5.04 -9.45 29.08
N ALA A 34 3.79 -9.82 28.78
CA ALA A 34 3.50 -11.11 28.17
C ALA A 34 4.06 -11.13 26.72
N PRO A 35 4.63 -12.24 26.22
CA PRO A 35 5.22 -12.33 24.89
C PRO A 35 4.16 -12.51 23.80
N VAL A 36 3.07 -11.73 23.88
CA VAL A 36 1.92 -11.78 22.97
C VAL A 36 1.48 -10.35 22.65
N TYR A 37 0.87 -10.18 21.48
CA TYR A 37 0.19 -8.94 21.11
C TYR A 37 -1.27 -9.23 20.78
N VAL A 38 -2.15 -8.28 21.07
CA VAL A 38 -3.58 -8.38 20.76
C VAL A 38 -3.87 -7.42 19.61
N ARG A 39 -4.49 -7.94 18.54
CA ARG A 39 -4.92 -7.15 17.38
C ARG A 39 -6.44 -7.21 17.29
N ARG A 40 -7.09 -6.04 17.21
CA ARG A 40 -8.51 -5.96 16.85
C ARG A 40 -8.68 -6.35 15.38
N LEU A 41 -9.57 -7.31 15.11
CA LEU A 41 -9.92 -7.73 13.75
C LEU A 41 -10.98 -6.80 13.17
N ALA A 42 -11.02 -6.71 11.83
CA ALA A 42 -12.01 -5.89 11.14
C ALA A 42 -13.44 -6.38 11.46
N GLY A 43 -14.36 -5.44 11.73
CA GLY A 43 -15.75 -5.75 12.06
C GLY A 43 -16.02 -6.06 13.54
N ASP A 44 -14.99 -6.10 14.38
CA ASP A 44 -15.15 -6.25 15.83
C ASP A 44 -15.42 -4.90 16.51
N THR A 45 -16.67 -4.69 16.95
CA THR A 45 -17.12 -3.49 17.66
C THR A 45 -17.04 -3.63 19.18
N ALA A 46 -16.51 -4.74 19.70
CA ALA A 46 -16.51 -5.01 21.13
C ALA A 46 -15.44 -4.19 21.87
N GLY A 47 -15.89 -3.21 22.65
CA GLY A 47 -15.15 -2.61 23.77
C GLY A 47 -14.28 -1.38 23.44
N PRO A 48 -13.84 -0.64 24.47
CA PRO A 48 -13.04 0.58 24.33
C PRO A 48 -11.59 0.34 23.88
N ALA A 49 -11.11 -0.91 23.87
CA ALA A 49 -9.76 -1.30 23.48
C ALA A 49 -9.78 -2.72 22.89
N PRO A 50 -8.83 -3.09 22.01
CA PRO A 50 -7.78 -2.25 21.39
C PRO A 50 -8.38 -1.29 20.36
N ALA A 51 -7.82 -0.09 20.22
CA ALA A 51 -8.21 0.81 19.12
C ALA A 51 -8.04 0.08 17.78
N GLY A 52 -9.06 0.14 16.93
CA GLY A 52 -8.96 -0.39 15.57
C GLY A 52 -7.85 0.37 14.84
N LEU A 53 -6.96 -0.34 14.16
CA LEU A 53 -6.05 0.31 13.22
C LEU A 53 -6.92 0.96 12.15
N ALA A 54 -6.71 2.25 11.90
CA ALA A 54 -7.28 2.88 10.71
C ALA A 54 -6.88 2.00 9.50
N PRO A 55 -7.83 1.64 8.62
CA PRO A 55 -7.45 0.95 7.40
C PRO A 55 -6.36 1.79 6.72
N PRO A 56 -5.31 1.15 6.17
CA PRO A 56 -4.35 1.90 5.39
C PRO A 56 -5.14 2.70 4.35
N GLU A 57 -4.80 3.99 4.19
CA GLU A 57 -5.33 4.72 3.05
C GLU A 57 -5.04 3.86 1.82
N LEU A 58 -6.09 3.42 1.13
CA LEU A 58 -5.97 3.02 -0.26
C LEU A 58 -5.64 4.31 -1.00
N GLY A 59 -4.40 4.78 -0.85
CA GLY A 59 -3.85 5.79 -1.69
C GLY A 59 -3.83 5.17 -3.06
N ASP A 60 -4.76 5.61 -3.91
CA ASP A 60 -4.65 5.42 -5.34
C ASP A 60 -3.24 5.90 -5.72
N GLY A 61 -2.32 4.95 -5.88
CA GLY A 61 -1.02 5.24 -6.46
C GLY A 61 -1.22 5.77 -7.89
N PRO A 62 -0.15 5.93 -8.68
CA PRO A 62 -0.25 6.37 -10.07
C PRO A 62 -0.96 5.35 -11.01
N HIS A 63 -1.95 4.60 -10.55
CA HIS A 63 -2.82 3.70 -11.31
C HIS A 63 -3.45 4.40 -12.51
N LEU A 64 -3.73 5.70 -12.41
CA LEU A 64 -4.19 6.50 -13.54
C LEU A 64 -3.15 6.56 -14.67
N SER A 65 -1.87 6.80 -14.34
CA SER A 65 -0.78 6.83 -15.32
C SER A 65 -0.57 5.46 -15.98
N TYR A 66 -0.72 4.38 -15.21
CA TYR A 66 -0.65 3.02 -15.73
C TYR A 66 -1.83 2.67 -16.65
N ALA A 67 -3.04 3.10 -16.30
CA ALA A 67 -4.22 2.93 -17.15
C ALA A 67 -4.03 3.65 -18.49
N VAL A 68 -3.61 4.92 -18.47
CA VAL A 68 -3.32 5.71 -19.69
C VAL A 68 -2.25 5.05 -20.55
N GLN A 69 -1.21 4.48 -19.93
CA GLN A 69 -0.17 3.75 -20.63
C GLN A 69 -0.73 2.54 -21.39
N TRP A 70 -1.56 1.71 -20.75
CA TRP A 70 -2.17 0.55 -21.41
C TRP A 70 -3.10 0.94 -22.56
N PHE A 71 -3.93 1.97 -22.37
CA PHE A 71 -4.79 2.46 -23.45
C PHE A 71 -3.99 2.99 -24.63
N SER A 72 -2.83 3.60 -24.38
CA SER A 72 -1.92 4.08 -25.43
C SER A 72 -1.34 2.91 -26.24
N PHE A 73 -0.87 1.84 -25.57
CA PHE A 73 -0.37 0.64 -26.25
C PHE A 73 -1.47 -0.06 -27.07
N ALA A 74 -2.67 -0.21 -26.50
CA ALA A 74 -3.81 -0.80 -27.21
C ALA A 74 -4.17 0.02 -28.46
N THR A 75 -4.16 1.35 -28.36
CA THR A 75 -4.44 2.24 -29.49
C THR A 75 -3.40 2.11 -30.60
N ILE A 76 -2.11 2.11 -30.26
CA ILE A 76 -1.02 1.93 -31.23
C ILE A 76 -1.13 0.58 -31.94
N ALA A 77 -1.37 -0.49 -31.19
CA ALA A 77 -1.53 -1.83 -31.76
C ALA A 77 -2.73 -1.90 -32.71
N LEU A 78 -3.87 -1.31 -32.32
CA LEU A 78 -5.08 -1.26 -33.15
C LEU A 78 -4.84 -0.49 -34.45
N VAL A 79 -4.23 0.70 -34.38
CA VAL A 79 -3.92 1.51 -35.57
C VAL A 79 -2.93 0.79 -36.47
N GLY A 80 -1.86 0.22 -35.90
CA GLY A 80 -0.87 -0.56 -36.65
C GLY A 80 -1.48 -1.75 -37.39
N TRP A 81 -2.40 -2.48 -36.73
CA TRP A 81 -3.16 -3.57 -37.35
C TRP A 81 -4.02 -3.09 -38.52
N ILE A 82 -4.79 -2.02 -38.33
CA ILE A 82 -5.65 -1.45 -39.39
C ILE A 82 -4.81 -1.04 -40.61
N VAL A 83 -3.69 -0.34 -40.39
CA VAL A 83 -2.79 0.09 -41.46
C VAL A 83 -2.20 -1.10 -42.20
N LEU A 84 -1.75 -2.13 -41.48
CA LEU A 84 -1.20 -3.34 -42.08
C LEU A 84 -2.22 -4.03 -43.00
N VAL A 85 -3.44 -4.26 -42.50
CA VAL A 85 -4.52 -4.89 -43.27
C VAL A 85 -4.91 -4.05 -44.47
N ALA A 86 -5.02 -2.73 -44.31
CA ALA A 86 -5.34 -1.81 -45.40
C ALA A 86 -4.27 -1.83 -46.50
N ARG A 87 -2.99 -1.98 -46.14
CA ARG A 87 -1.89 -2.08 -47.10
C ARG A 87 -1.86 -3.43 -47.82
N SER A 88 -2.14 -4.53 -47.11
CA SER A 88 -2.23 -5.87 -47.70
C SER A 88 -3.33 -5.97 -48.76
N ARG A 89 -4.47 -5.28 -48.58
CA ARG A 89 -5.58 -5.28 -49.55
C ARG A 89 -5.30 -4.48 -50.83
N ARG A 90 -4.40 -3.50 -50.78
CA ARG A 90 -4.04 -2.66 -51.95
C ARG A 90 -2.89 -3.26 -52.78
N GLY A 91 -2.18 -4.25 -52.24
CA GLY A 91 -1.06 -4.92 -52.90
C GLY A 91 -1.45 -6.12 -53.77
N SER A 92 -2.73 -6.48 -53.86
CA SER A 92 -3.23 -7.66 -54.57
C SER A 92 -3.86 -7.38 -55.94
N GLU A 93 -3.66 -6.19 -56.50
CA GLU A 93 -4.24 -5.75 -57.79
C GLU A 93 -3.16 -5.37 -58.83
N GLY A 94 -1.96 -5.97 -58.77
CA GLY A 94 -0.86 -5.76 -59.72
C GLY A 94 -0.40 -7.05 -60.38
#